data_AF-A0A939IIE6-F1
#
_entry.id   AF-A0A939IIE6-F1
#
_cell.length_a   1.000
_cell.length_b   1.000
_cell.length_c   1.000
_cell.angle_alpha   90.00
_cell.angle_beta   90.00
_cell.angle_gamma   90.00
#
_symmetry.space_group_name_H-M   'P 1'
#
loop_
_entity.id
_entity.type
_entity.pdbx_description
1 polymer ?
#
loop_
_entity_poly.entity_id
_entity_poly.type
_entity_poly.pdbx_seq_one_letter_code
_entity_poly.pdbx_strand_id
1 'polypeptide(L)'
;MRIYIRDKNGRRLYIPVPTRLIANRISAHMVSFAIQKALKLEANPLGAADINRLFSELIRMKRKYRNFELVNVESAEGDLVIIKL
;
A
#
# COMPACT_ATOMS: atom_id res chain seq x y z
N MET A 1 4.76 -7.68 2.77
CA MET A 1 5.00 -6.29 2.46
C MET A 1 5.99 -5.76 3.47
N ARG A 2 6.90 -4.92 3.01
CA ARG A 2 8.02 -4.41 3.78
C ARG A 2 8.14 -2.94 3.42
N ILE A 3 8.04 -2.08 4.41
CA ILE A 3 8.28 -0.65 4.25
C ILE A 3 9.66 -0.38 4.79
N TYR A 4 10.54 0.10 3.91
CA TYR A 4 11.88 0.53 4.25
C TYR A 4 11.92 2.05 4.16
N ILE A 5 12.36 2.69 5.24
CA ILE A 5 12.53 4.14 5.31
C ILE A 5 13.98 4.39 5.71
N ARG A 6 14.65 5.27 4.97
CA ARG A 6 15.97 5.81 5.32
C ARG A 6 15.84 7.32 5.35
N ASP A 7 16.13 7.94 6.50
CA ASP A 7 16.16 9.40 6.57
C ASP A 7 17.48 9.95 6.00
N LYS A 8 17.50 11.26 5.73
CA LYS A 8 18.68 12.01 5.27
C LYS A 8 19.89 11.95 6.21
N ASN A 9 19.68 11.67 7.50
CA ASN A 9 20.75 11.46 8.50
C ASN A 9 21.22 10.01 8.57
N GLY A 10 20.71 9.12 7.71
CA GLY A 10 21.07 7.71 7.65
C GLY A 10 20.31 6.81 8.63
N ARG A 11 19.33 7.32 9.39
CA ARG A 11 18.50 6.49 10.28
C ARG A 11 17.62 5.57 9.44
N ARG A 12 17.53 4.30 9.83
CA ARG A 12 16.80 3.27 9.09
C ARG A 12 15.63 2.76 9.91
N LEU A 13 14.46 2.71 9.29
CA LEU A 13 13.27 2.09 9.86
C LEU A 13 12.78 1.00 8.90
N TYR A 14 12.52 -0.18 9.46
CA TYR A 14 12.01 -1.31 8.72
C TYR A 14 10.72 -1.81 9.36
N ILE A 15 9.62 -1.69 8.62
CA ILE A 15 8.29 -2.08 9.11
C ILE A 15 7.83 -3.30 8.32
N PRO A 16 7.88 -4.51 8.90
CA PRO A 16 7.29 -5.69 8.28
C PRO A 16 5.77 -5.60 8.42
N VAL A 17 5.07 -5.55 7.29
CA VAL A 17 3.60 -5.56 7.30
C VAL A 17 3.07 -6.83 6.63
N PRO A 18 2.38 -7.70 7.38
CA PRO A 18 1.76 -8.89 6.80
C PRO A 18 0.74 -8.48 5.74
N THR A 19 0.98 -8.86 4.48
CA THR A 19 0.12 -8.41 3.37
C THR A 19 -1.33 -8.81 3.56
N ARG A 20 -1.62 -9.98 4.13
CA ARG A 20 -3.01 -10.42 4.41
C ARG A 20 -3.68 -9.59 5.52
N LEU A 21 -2.91 -8.97 6.41
CA LEU A 21 -3.43 -8.08 7.45
C LEU A 21 -3.90 -6.75 6.84
N ILE A 22 -3.23 -6.25 5.80
CA ILE A 22 -3.61 -5.01 5.10
C ILE A 22 -4.59 -5.27 3.95
N ALA A 23 -4.45 -6.40 3.27
CA ALA A 23 -5.17 -6.73 2.05
C ALA A 23 -6.27 -7.76 2.35
N ASN A 24 -7.37 -7.31 2.97
CA ASN A 24 -8.54 -8.12 3.28
C ASN A 24 -9.83 -7.32 3.10
N ARG A 25 -10.98 -7.97 3.31
CA ARG A 25 -12.30 -7.36 3.10
C ARG A 25 -12.55 -6.16 4.01
N ILE A 26 -12.15 -6.22 5.28
CA ILE A 26 -12.39 -5.14 6.26
C ILE A 26 -11.62 -3.89 5.85
N SER A 27 -10.32 -4.03 5.57
CA SER A 27 -9.51 -2.91 5.11
C SER A 27 -9.95 -2.39 3.74
N ALA A 28 -10.49 -3.25 2.87
CA ALA A 28 -11.05 -2.82 1.58
C ALA A 28 -12.28 -1.90 1.76
N HIS A 29 -13.15 -2.18 2.74
CA HIS A 29 -14.24 -1.30 3.12
C HIS A 29 -13.73 0.05 3.65
N MET A 30 -12.73 0.03 4.54
CA MET A 30 -12.14 1.26 5.09
C MET A 30 -11.52 2.13 4.00
N VAL A 31 -10.79 1.51 3.06
CA VAL A 31 -10.17 2.23 1.93
C VAL A 31 -11.23 2.81 1.00
N SER A 32 -12.26 2.03 0.62
CA SER A 32 -13.36 2.54 -0.22
C SER A 32 -14.06 3.73 0.45
N PHE A 33 -14.35 3.64 1.75
CA PHE A 33 -14.93 4.73 2.52
C PHE A 33 -14.02 5.97 2.57
N ALA A 34 -12.72 5.78 2.83
CA ALA A 34 -11.76 6.88 2.87
C ALA A 34 -11.63 7.59 1.52
N ILE A 35 -11.61 6.85 0.41
CA ILE A 35 -11.57 7.40 -0.95
C ILE A 35 -12.83 8.21 -1.24
N GLN A 36 -14.02 7.68 -0.95
CA GLN A 36 -15.28 8.41 -1.13
C GLN A 36 -15.28 9.73 -0.37
N LYS A 37 -14.88 9.69 0.91
CA LYS A 37 -14.82 10.87 1.77
C LYS A 37 -13.82 11.91 1.24
N ALA A 38 -12.64 11.48 0.80
CA ALA A 38 -11.59 12.37 0.31
C ALA A 38 -11.95 13.04 -1.01
N LEU A 39 -12.58 12.30 -1.93
CA LEU A 39 -12.91 12.79 -3.27
C LEU A 39 -14.30 13.43 -3.37
N LYS A 40 -15.09 13.42 -2.28
CA LYS A 40 -16.48 13.94 -2.22
C LYS A 40 -17.34 13.43 -3.39
N LEU A 41 -17.13 12.19 -3.80
CA LEU A 41 -17.81 11.64 -4.97
C LEU A 41 -19.27 11.34 -4.64
N GLU A 42 -20.19 11.87 -5.46
CA GLU A 42 -21.63 11.65 -5.30
C GLU A 42 -22.06 10.22 -5.65
N ALA A 43 -21.30 9.56 -6.52
CA ALA A 43 -21.43 8.14 -6.84
C ALA A 43 -20.14 7.41 -6.45
N ASN A 44 -20.22 6.13 -6.09
CA ASN A 44 -19.05 5.34 -5.69
C ASN A 44 -18.45 4.58 -6.89
N PRO A 45 -17.45 5.13 -7.62
CA PRO A 45 -16.83 4.44 -8.75
C PRO A 45 -15.94 3.26 -8.32
N LEU A 46 -15.54 3.20 -7.04
CA LEU A 46 -14.64 2.18 -6.49
C LEU A 46 -15.23 1.57 -5.22
N GLY A 47 -16.01 0.52 -5.40
CA GLY A 47 -16.61 -0.24 -4.31
C GLY A 47 -15.58 -1.02 -3.50
N ALA A 48 -15.97 -1.44 -2.29
CA ALA A 48 -15.15 -2.33 -1.48
C ALA A 48 -14.83 -3.65 -2.21
N ALA A 49 -15.70 -4.12 -3.10
CA ALA A 49 -15.47 -5.28 -3.95
C ALA A 49 -14.30 -5.07 -4.93
N ASP A 50 -14.22 -3.90 -5.57
CA ASP A 50 -13.15 -3.55 -6.50
C ASP A 50 -11.81 -3.43 -5.79
N ILE A 51 -11.80 -2.78 -4.61
CA ILE A 51 -10.62 -2.71 -3.75
C ILE A 51 -10.19 -4.11 -3.30
N ASN A 52 -11.12 -4.98 -2.92
CA ASN A 52 -10.81 -6.35 -2.53
C ASN A 52 -10.29 -7.20 -3.70
N ARG A 53 -10.74 -6.92 -4.93
CA ARG A 53 -10.19 -7.53 -6.14
C ARG A 53 -8.74 -7.09 -6.38
N LEU A 54 -8.45 -5.79 -6.24
CA LEU A 54 -7.08 -5.25 -6.28
C LEU A 54 -6.18 -5.92 -5.21
N PHE A 55 -6.69 -6.07 -3.99
CA PHE A 55 -5.98 -6.75 -2.90
C PHE A 55 -5.63 -8.20 -3.23
N SER A 56 -6.54 -8.91 -3.89
CA SER A 56 -6.31 -10.28 -4.35
C SER A 56 -5.17 -10.35 -5.37
N GLU A 57 -5.12 -9.39 -6.29
CA GLU A 57 -4.02 -9.26 -7.25
C GLU A 57 -2.69 -8.92 -6.57
N LEU A 58 -2.67 -8.03 -5.57
CA LEU A 58 -1.47 -7.73 -4.78
C LEU A 58 -0.95 -8.98 -4.05
N ILE A 59 -1.83 -9.78 -3.47
CA ILE A 59 -1.47 -11.05 -2.82
C ILE A 59 -0.92 -12.05 -3.85
N ARG A 60 -1.51 -12.11 -5.06
CA ARG A 60 -1.03 -12.97 -6.15
C ARG A 60 0.34 -12.54 -6.64
N MET A 61 0.53 -11.25 -6.90
CA MET A 61 1.80 -10.67 -7.33
C MET A 61 2.90 -10.91 -6.31
N LYS A 62 2.63 -10.74 -5.02
CA LYS A 62 3.61 -11.04 -3.95
C LYS A 62 4.12 -12.47 -4.00
N ARG A 63 3.26 -13.45 -4.31
CA ARG A 63 3.66 -14.86 -4.42
C ARG A 63 4.50 -15.12 -5.66
N LYS A 64 4.18 -14.45 -6.78
CA LYS A 64 4.85 -14.64 -8.07
C LYS A 64 6.18 -13.89 -8.17
N TYR A 65 6.24 -12.67 -7.63
CA TYR A 65 7.38 -11.77 -7.73
C TYR A 65 7.85 -11.39 -6.33
N ARG A 66 8.85 -12.13 -5.83
CA ARG A 66 9.45 -11.88 -4.52
C ARG A 66 10.20 -10.53 -4.55
N ASN A 67 10.02 -9.72 -3.51
CA ASN A 67 10.64 -8.40 -3.35
C ASN A 67 10.23 -7.35 -4.40
N PHE A 68 9.06 -7.52 -5.04
CA PHE A 68 8.57 -6.55 -6.02
C PHE A 68 8.41 -5.16 -5.39
N GLU A 69 9.06 -4.15 -5.97
CA GLU A 69 9.01 -2.75 -5.53
C GLU A 69 7.73 -2.10 -6.06
N LEU A 70 6.84 -1.72 -5.15
CA LEU A 70 5.60 -0.99 -5.46
C LEU A 70 5.83 0.52 -5.50
N VAL A 71 6.66 0.99 -4.58
CA VAL A 71 6.94 2.41 -4.38
C VAL A 71 8.42 2.52 -4.10
N ASN A 72 9.07 3.44 -4.79
CA ASN A 72 10.44 3.85 -4.56
C ASN A 72 10.49 5.36 -4.78
N VAL A 73 10.52 6.11 -3.68
CA VAL A 73 10.45 7.58 -3.70
C VAL A 73 11.60 8.12 -2.86
N GLU A 74 12.30 9.10 -3.42
CA GLU A 74 13.35 9.86 -2.77
C GLU A 74 12.94 11.33 -2.70
N SER A 75 13.01 11.93 -1.51
CA SER A 75 12.76 13.36 -1.32
C SER A 75 13.95 14.18 -1.80
N ALA A 76 13.73 15.45 -2.12
CA ALA A 76 14.81 16.37 -2.47
C ALA A 76 15.84 16.55 -1.34
N GLU A 77 15.45 16.24 -0.10
CA GLU A 77 16.29 16.31 1.09
C GLU A 77 17.07 15.00 1.37
N GLY A 78 16.82 13.95 0.58
CA GLY A 78 17.53 12.66 0.67
C GLY A 78 16.83 11.57 1.48
N ASP A 79 15.57 11.78 1.90
CA ASP A 79 14.78 10.74 2.55
C ASP A 79 14.28 9.73 1.51
N LEU A 80 14.48 8.44 1.78
CA LEU A 80 14.14 7.35 0.85
C LEU A 80 13.06 6.46 1.47
N VAL A 81 11.98 6.22 0.73
CA VAL A 81 10.90 5.30 1.08
C VAL A 81 10.76 4.23 -0.01
N ILE A 82 10.95 2.97 0.37
CA ILE A 82 10.76 1.82 -0.52
C ILE A 82 9.70 0.89 0.08
N ILE A 83 8.64 0.60 -0.69
CA ILE A 83 7.63 -0.39 -0.33
C ILE A 83 7.79 -1.61 -1.23
N LYS A 84 8.06 -2.77 -0.63
CA LYS A 84 8.17 -4.06 -1.33
C LYS A 84 7.05 -5.00 -0.92
N LEU A 85 6.54 -5.82 -1.86
CA LEU A 85 5.55 -6.86 -1.58
C LEU A 85 6.11 -8.06 -0.78
#